data_AF-A0A925CT39-F1
#
_entry.id   AF-A0A925CT39-F1
#
_cell.length_a   1.000
_cell.length_b   1.000
_cell.length_c   1.000
_cell.angle_alpha   90.00
_cell.angle_beta   90.00
_cell.angle_gamma   90.00
#
_symmetry.space_group_name_H-M   'P 1'
#
loop_
_entity.id
_entity.type
_entity.pdbx_description
1 polymer ?
#
loop_
_entity_poly.entity_id
_entity_poly.type
_entity_poly.pdbx_seq_one_letter_code
_entity_poly.pdbx_strand_id
1 'polypeptide(L)'
;MAKPTVDGPGQAKLQQLASATLLAQTVHGLIEKYAIAVRTGQPTAGFPQQIKRAATPLVGLLRSQFQLLADLSSDLILIATRGGGADAAKLRMLRERVGQLKSGIELAVTSTLNKHAVADHAPAPDSSAGSGG
;
A
#
# COMPACT_ATOMS: atom_id res chain seq x y z
N MET A 1 -21.77 -11.44 1.79
CA MET A 1 -21.05 -11.10 3.03
C MET A 1 -21.07 -9.59 3.16
N ALA A 2 -21.70 -9.03 4.20
CA ALA A 2 -21.66 -7.58 4.45
C ALA A 2 -20.22 -7.16 4.76
N LYS A 3 -19.80 -5.99 4.27
CA LYS A 3 -18.48 -5.45 4.60
C LYS A 3 -18.49 -5.11 6.10
N PRO A 4 -17.54 -5.61 6.92
CA PRO A 4 -17.52 -5.31 8.34
C PRO A 4 -17.53 -3.80 8.58
N THR A 5 -18.40 -3.33 9.47
CA THR A 5 -18.34 -1.96 9.97
C THR A 5 -17.02 -1.80 10.74
N VAL A 6 -16.28 -0.74 10.45
CA VAL A 6 -14.94 -0.48 11.02
C VAL A 6 -14.99 0.80 11.85
N ASP A 7 -14.34 0.80 13.01
CA ASP A 7 -14.22 1.99 13.87
C ASP A 7 -13.50 3.17 13.20
N GLY A 8 -13.57 4.36 13.81
CA GLY A 8 -12.97 5.59 13.26
C GLY A 8 -11.46 5.48 12.95
N PRO A 9 -10.62 4.99 13.88
CA PRO A 9 -9.20 4.75 13.62
C PRO A 9 -8.93 3.76 12.48
N GLY A 10 -9.73 2.71 12.36
CA GLY A 10 -9.64 1.73 11.28
C GLY A 10 -10.02 2.33 9.93
N GLN A 11 -11.05 3.17 9.87
CA GLN A 11 -11.40 3.92 8.65
C GLN A 11 -10.26 4.82 8.17
N ALA A 12 -9.63 5.56 9.09
CA ALA A 12 -8.47 6.41 8.74
C ALA A 12 -7.30 5.59 8.17
N LYS A 13 -6.99 4.44 8.78
CA LYS A 13 -5.97 3.50 8.28
C LYS A 13 -6.34 2.94 6.90
N LEU A 14 -7.60 2.59 6.66
CA LEU A 14 -8.05 2.09 5.37
C LEU A 14 -7.95 3.16 4.26
N GLN A 15 -8.25 4.42 4.57
CA GLN A 15 -8.09 5.53 3.63
C GLN A 15 -6.61 5.79 3.28
N GLN A 16 -5.73 5.71 4.28
CA GLN A 16 -4.28 5.78 4.10
C GLN A 16 -3.76 4.64 3.21
N LEU A 17 -4.21 3.40 3.45
CA LEU A 17 -3.85 2.24 2.63
C LEU A 17 -4.39 2.34 1.20
N ALA A 18 -5.61 2.86 1.00
CA ALA A 18 -6.16 3.09 -0.34
C ALA A 18 -5.31 4.10 -1.14
N SER A 19 -4.86 5.17 -0.49
CA SER A 19 -3.95 6.15 -1.09
C SER A 19 -2.59 5.52 -1.43
N ALA A 20 -2.07 4.67 -0.54
CA ALA A 20 -0.83 3.92 -0.79
C ALA A 20 -0.96 2.97 -1.98
N THR A 21 -2.10 2.30 -2.17
CA THR A 21 -2.35 1.43 -3.34
C THR A 21 -2.23 2.20 -4.65
N LEU A 22 -2.82 3.40 -4.74
CA LEU A 22 -2.77 4.22 -5.96
C LEU A 22 -1.35 4.67 -6.29
N LEU A 23 -0.59 5.07 -5.27
CA LEU A 23 0.82 5.45 -5.43
C LEU A 23 1.68 4.24 -5.82
N ALA A 24 1.48 3.08 -5.18
CA ALA A 24 2.19 1.85 -5.52
C ALA A 24 1.91 1.41 -6.97
N GLN A 25 0.68 1.58 -7.46
CA GLN A 25 0.33 1.31 -8.85
C GLN A 25 1.01 2.29 -9.82
N THR A 26 1.14 3.56 -9.45
CA THR A 26 1.90 4.56 -10.23
C THR A 26 3.37 4.18 -10.32
N VAL A 27 3.99 3.79 -9.21
CA VAL A 27 5.38 3.30 -9.16
C VAL A 27 5.54 2.07 -10.04
N HIS A 28 4.63 1.10 -9.94
CA HIS A 28 4.63 -0.10 -10.78
C HIS A 28 4.57 0.26 -12.27
N GLY A 29 3.69 1.17 -12.69
CA GLY A 29 3.60 1.61 -14.07
C GLY A 29 4.90 2.24 -14.60
N LEU A 30 5.64 2.99 -13.78
CA LEU A 30 6.95 3.54 -14.15
C LEU A 30 8.02 2.45 -14.30
N ILE A 31 8.01 1.45 -13.42
CA ILE A 31 8.92 0.30 -13.50
C ILE A 31 8.67 -0.51 -14.78
N GLU A 32 7.41 -0.72 -15.16
CA GLU A 32 7.07 -1.43 -16.40
C GLU A 32 7.48 -0.64 -17.66
N LYS A 33 7.31 0.69 -17.65
CA LYS A 33 7.83 1.55 -18.73
C LYS A 33 9.35 1.48 -18.83
N TYR A 34 10.06 1.49 -17.70
CA TYR A 34 11.51 1.30 -17.67
C TYR A 34 11.90 -0.07 -18.25
N ALA A 35 11.18 -1.13 -17.90
CA ALA A 35 11.43 -2.46 -18.45
C ALA A 35 11.26 -2.52 -19.97
N ILE A 36 10.24 -1.85 -20.51
CA ILE A 36 10.05 -1.72 -21.96
C ILE A 36 11.24 -0.99 -22.57
N ALA A 37 11.66 0.14 -22.00
CA ALA A 37 12.78 0.93 -22.51
C ALA A 37 14.09 0.14 -22.56
N VAL A 38 14.39 -0.63 -21.51
CA VAL A 38 15.57 -1.53 -21.48
C VAL A 38 15.48 -2.58 -22.57
N ARG A 39 14.30 -3.20 -22.75
CA ARG A 39 14.09 -4.23 -23.78
C ARG A 39 14.21 -3.69 -25.20
N THR A 40 13.84 -2.43 -25.42
CA THR A 40 13.84 -1.80 -26.76
C THR A 40 15.05 -0.91 -27.02
N GLY A 41 16.04 -0.90 -26.13
CA GLY A 41 17.26 -0.10 -26.28
C GLY A 41 17.02 1.42 -26.22
N GLN A 42 15.92 1.86 -25.61
CA GLN A 42 15.60 3.28 -25.44
C GLN A 42 16.39 3.88 -24.26
N PRO A 43 16.61 5.21 -24.24
CA PRO A 43 17.30 5.86 -23.12
C PRO A 43 16.62 5.61 -21.76
N THR A 44 17.39 5.14 -20.78
CA THR A 44 16.86 4.74 -19.47
C THR A 44 17.19 5.69 -18.32
N ALA A 45 18.08 6.67 -18.55
CA ALA A 45 18.66 7.52 -17.51
C ALA A 45 17.64 8.29 -16.64
N GLY A 46 16.45 8.59 -17.19
CA GLY A 46 15.41 9.34 -16.49
C GLY A 46 14.54 8.51 -15.53
N PHE A 47 14.42 7.19 -15.74
CA PHE A 47 13.50 6.35 -14.95
C PHE A 47 13.82 6.29 -13.45
N PRO A 48 15.09 6.16 -13.02
CA PRO A 48 15.46 6.20 -11.61
C PRO A 48 14.85 7.38 -10.82
N GLN A 49 14.93 8.59 -11.38
CA GLN A 49 14.42 9.78 -10.71
C GLN A 49 12.89 9.85 -10.75
N GLN A 50 12.26 9.40 -11.84
CA GLN A 50 10.81 9.32 -11.92
C GLN A 50 10.25 8.35 -10.86
N ILE A 51 10.87 7.17 -10.74
CA ILE A 51 10.50 6.15 -9.74
C ILE A 51 10.70 6.71 -8.32
N LYS A 52 11.86 7.34 -8.04
CA LYS A 52 12.11 8.00 -6.75
C LYS A 52 10.99 8.97 -6.40
N ARG A 53 10.66 9.90 -7.32
CA ARG A 53 9.64 10.95 -7.08
C ARG A 53 8.27 10.35 -6.80
N ALA A 54 7.89 9.30 -7.53
CA ALA A 54 6.63 8.60 -7.31
C ALA A 54 6.60 7.80 -6.00
N ALA A 55 7.74 7.26 -5.56
CA ALA A 55 7.84 6.44 -4.35
C ALA A 55 8.01 7.25 -3.05
N THR A 56 8.62 8.45 -3.09
CA THR A 56 8.85 9.27 -1.90
C THR A 56 7.58 9.52 -1.05
N PRO A 57 6.40 9.85 -1.63
CA PRO A 57 5.18 10.06 -0.85
C PRO A 57 4.74 8.83 -0.06
N LEU A 58 5.02 7.61 -0.55
CA LEU A 58 4.69 6.36 0.17
C LEU A 58 5.42 6.28 1.51
N VAL A 59 6.69 6.72 1.56
CA VAL A 59 7.48 6.70 2.80
C VAL A 59 6.84 7.58 3.87
N GLY A 60 6.48 8.82 3.53
CA GLY A 60 5.84 9.74 4.45
C GLY A 60 4.44 9.26 4.85
N LEU A 61 3.66 8.81 3.87
CA LEU A 61 2.30 8.32 4.07
C LEU A 61 2.27 7.13 5.02
N LEU A 62 3.19 6.16 4.91
CA LEU A 62 3.11 4.89 5.63
C LEU A 62 3.86 4.88 6.98
N ARG A 63 4.75 5.84 7.23
CA ARG A 63 5.70 5.83 8.37
C ARG A 63 5.04 5.72 9.75
N SER A 64 3.91 6.38 9.98
CA SER A 64 3.28 6.40 11.31
C SER A 64 2.64 5.08 11.71
N GLN A 65 1.93 4.43 10.77
CA GLN A 65 1.05 3.29 11.07
C GLN A 65 1.53 1.97 10.46
N PHE A 66 2.41 2.02 9.45
CA PHE A 66 2.80 0.88 8.63
C PHE A 66 4.31 0.89 8.33
N GLN A 67 5.13 0.91 9.39
CA GLN A 67 6.59 1.07 9.32
C GLN A 67 7.25 0.11 8.31
N LEU A 68 6.88 -1.18 8.32
CA LEU A 68 7.43 -2.16 7.38
C LEU A 68 7.17 -1.79 5.91
N LEU A 69 5.98 -1.25 5.59
CA LEU A 69 5.66 -0.82 4.23
C LEU A 69 6.39 0.49 3.85
N ALA A 70 6.64 1.36 4.83
CA ALA A 70 7.47 2.55 4.65
C ALA A 70 8.94 2.19 4.38
N ASP A 71 9.45 1.15 5.02
CA ASP A 71 10.80 0.63 4.79
C ASP A 71 10.92 0.00 3.40
N LEU A 72 9.95 -0.83 2.97
CA LEU A 72 9.89 -1.34 1.59
C LEU A 72 9.85 -0.22 0.53
N SER A 73 9.14 0.87 0.82
CA SER A 73 9.09 2.04 -0.04
C SER A 73 10.43 2.78 -0.10
N SER A 74 11.16 2.81 1.01
CA SER A 74 12.51 3.37 1.07
C SER A 74 13.50 2.51 0.29
N ASP A 75 13.40 1.18 0.39
CA ASP A 75 14.21 0.24 -0.39
C ASP A 75 13.98 0.39 -1.89
N LEU A 76 12.73 0.58 -2.33
CA LEU A 76 12.41 0.89 -3.73
C LEU A 76 13.19 2.12 -4.24
N ILE A 77 13.24 3.18 -3.42
CA ILE A 77 13.98 4.40 -3.75
C ILE A 77 15.48 4.11 -3.82
N LEU A 78 16.02 3.34 -2.88
CA LEU A 78 17.44 2.98 -2.86
C LEU A 78 17.83 2.16 -4.10
N ILE A 79 17.02 1.16 -4.48
CA ILE A 79 17.25 0.33 -5.67
C ILE A 79 17.20 1.18 -6.93
N ALA A 80 16.22 2.08 -7.04
CA ALA A 80 16.10 2.97 -8.19
C ALA A 80 17.34 3.86 -8.33
N THR A 81 17.80 4.45 -7.23
CA THR A 81 18.75 5.57 -7.24
C THR A 81 20.21 5.19 -7.05
N ARG A 82 20.53 4.07 -6.40
CA ARG A 82 21.93 3.63 -6.27
C ARG A 82 22.44 3.08 -7.61
N GLY A 83 23.66 3.52 -7.97
CA GLY A 83 24.37 3.11 -9.20
C GLY A 83 25.13 1.80 -9.03
N GLY A 84 25.41 1.10 -10.14
CA GLY A 84 26.39 0.01 -10.19
C GLY A 84 25.89 -1.36 -10.68
N GLY A 85 24.58 -1.56 -10.86
CA GLY A 85 24.03 -2.82 -11.39
C GLY A 85 23.58 -2.70 -12.85
N ALA A 86 23.66 -3.81 -13.60
CA ALA A 86 23.05 -3.91 -14.93
C ALA A 86 21.54 -3.60 -14.86
N ASP A 87 21.02 -2.88 -15.85
CA ASP A 87 19.61 -2.44 -15.90
C ASP A 87 18.61 -3.59 -15.68
N ALA A 88 18.91 -4.77 -16.24
CA ALA A 88 18.08 -5.96 -16.06
C ALA A 88 18.00 -6.44 -14.60
N ALA A 89 19.12 -6.43 -13.87
CA ALA A 89 19.16 -6.83 -12.47
C ALA A 89 18.40 -5.83 -11.60
N LYS A 90 18.59 -4.52 -11.85
CA LYS A 90 17.85 -3.45 -11.16
C LYS A 90 16.35 -3.59 -11.38
N LEU A 91 15.90 -3.82 -12.62
CA LEU A 91 14.49 -4.02 -12.94
C LEU A 91 13.88 -5.21 -12.21
N ARG A 92 14.61 -6.33 -12.12
CA ARG A 92 14.16 -7.49 -11.36
C ARG A 92 13.90 -7.14 -9.89
N MET A 93 14.86 -6.46 -9.26
CA MET A 93 14.72 -6.04 -7.86
C MET A 93 13.56 -5.05 -7.67
N LEU A 94 13.43 -4.06 -8.55
CA LEU A 94 12.32 -3.09 -8.50
C LEU A 94 10.95 -3.79 -8.60
N ARG A 95 10.80 -4.73 -9.53
CA ARG A 95 9.56 -5.51 -9.70
C ARG A 95 9.25 -6.36 -8.47
N GLU A 96 10.25 -7.00 -7.91
CA GLU A 96 10.08 -7.81 -6.69
C GLU A 96 9.63 -6.94 -5.51
N ARG A 97 10.30 -5.80 -5.28
CA ARG A 97 9.97 -4.93 -4.15
C ARG A 97 8.61 -4.25 -4.31
N VAL A 98 8.24 -3.80 -5.51
CA VAL A 98 6.89 -3.23 -5.72
C VAL A 98 5.81 -4.30 -5.59
N GLY A 99 6.09 -5.56 -5.96
CA GLY A 99 5.21 -6.69 -5.71
C GLY A 99 5.00 -6.93 -4.22
N GLN A 100 6.09 -7.00 -3.44
CA GLN A 100 6.03 -7.15 -1.98
C GLN A 100 5.29 -5.99 -1.31
N LEU A 101 5.50 -4.76 -1.75
CA LEU A 101 4.78 -3.59 -1.24
C LEU A 101 3.27 -3.73 -1.49
N LYS A 102 2.85 -4.10 -2.70
CA LYS A 102 1.43 -4.29 -3.05
C LYS A 102 0.78 -5.36 -2.19
N SER A 103 1.40 -6.55 -2.10
CA SER A 103 0.89 -7.63 -1.25
C SER A 103 0.89 -7.22 0.23
N GLY A 104 1.89 -6.48 0.69
CA GLY A 104 1.94 -5.95 2.06
C GLY A 104 0.80 -4.98 2.35
N ILE A 105 0.42 -4.12 1.39
CA ILE A 105 -0.73 -3.21 1.51
C ILE A 105 -2.03 -4.02 1.62
N GLU A 106 -2.22 -5.05 0.78
CA GLU A 106 -3.41 -5.92 0.83
C GLU A 106 -3.53 -6.65 2.18
N LEU A 107 -2.43 -7.20 2.69
CA LEU A 107 -2.39 -7.83 4.01
C LEU A 107 -2.70 -6.81 5.13
N ALA A 108 -2.19 -5.58 5.01
CA ALA A 108 -2.47 -4.52 5.97
C ALA A 108 -3.95 -4.10 5.94
N VAL A 109 -4.60 -4.11 4.78
CA VAL A 109 -6.06 -3.89 4.66
C VAL A 109 -6.81 -4.97 5.41
N THR A 110 -6.53 -6.25 5.13
CA THR A 110 -7.18 -7.38 5.81
C THR A 110 -6.94 -7.33 7.32
N SER A 111 -5.71 -7.07 7.77
CA SER A 111 -5.40 -6.93 9.19
C SER A 111 -6.13 -5.75 9.82
N THR A 112 -6.31 -4.63 9.12
CA THR A 112 -7.02 -3.46 9.64
C THR A 112 -8.49 -3.77 9.80
N LEU A 113 -9.11 -4.38 8.78
CA LEU A 113 -10.50 -4.83 8.84
C LEU A 113 -10.74 -5.77 10.03
N ASN A 114 -9.87 -6.76 10.23
CA ASN A 114 -10.02 -7.74 11.31
C ASN A 114 -9.84 -7.11 12.71
N LYS A 115 -8.90 -6.16 12.85
CA LYS A 115 -8.57 -5.54 14.15
C LYS A 115 -9.56 -4.46 14.58
N HIS A 116 -10.20 -3.81 13.61
CA HIS A 116 -11.06 -2.65 13.84
C HIS A 116 -12.53 -2.94 13.51
N ALA A 117 -12.88 -4.21 13.27
CA ALA A 117 -14.27 -4.63 13.08
C ALA A 117 -15.07 -4.36 14.36
N VAL A 118 -16.19 -3.65 14.21
CA VAL A 118 -17.16 -3.44 15.27
C VAL A 118 -18.21 -4.54 15.15
N ALA A 119 -18.50 -5.26 16.24
CA ALA A 119 -19.63 -6.17 16.27
C ALA A 119 -20.91 -5.35 16.09
N ASP A 120 -21.75 -5.70 15.12
CA ASP A 120 -23.05 -5.05 14.94
C ASP A 120 -23.85 -5.17 16.25
N HIS A 121 -24.06 -4.05 16.94
CA HIS A 121 -24.91 -4.01 18.11
C HIS A 121 -26.35 -4.11 17.61
N ALA A 122 -26.90 -5.33 17.56
CA ALA A 122 -28.34 -5.51 17.48
C ALA A 122 -28.96 -4.79 18.69
N PRO A 123 -29.90 -3.85 18.50
CA PRO A 123 -30.62 -3.29 19.64
C PRO A 123 -31.32 -4.44 20.36
N ALA A 124 -31.06 -4.59 21.65
CA ALA A 124 -31.78 -5.55 22.48
C ALA A 124 -33.28 -5.23 22.37
N PRO A 125 -34.16 -6.22 22.15
CA PRO A 125 -35.59 -5.96 22.22
C PRO A 125 -35.92 -5.52 23.64
N ASP A 126 -36.35 -4.25 23.79
CA ASP A 126 -36.76 -3.67 25.05
C ASP A 126 -37.80 -4.59 25.72
N SER A 127 -37.37 -5.26 26.78
CA SER A 127 -38.22 -6.05 27.65
C SER A 127 -38.92 -5.11 28.63
N SER A 128 -39.82 -4.25 28.12
CA SER A 128 -40.71 -3.42 28.94
C SER A 128 -42.17 -3.64 28.56
N ALA A 129 -42.61 -4.90 28.64
CA ALA A 129 -44.02 -5.26 28.73
C ALA A 129 -44.22 -6.02 30.05
N GLY A 130 -44.16 -5.27 31.16
CA GLY A 130 -44.33 -5.81 32.51
C GLY A 130 -44.67 -4.71 33.51
N SER A 131 -45.95 -4.33 33.59
CA SER A 131 -46.70 -3.75 34.74
C SER A 131 -47.89 -2.97 34.17
N GLY A 132 -49.14 -3.03 34.61
CA GLY A 132 -49.87 -3.74 35.66
C GLY A 132 -51.33 -3.85 35.16
N GLY A 133 -52.17 -4.72 35.72
CA GLY A 133 -52.70 -4.55 37.08
C GLY A 133 -54.05 -3.86 36.96
#